data_AF-A0A840GSZ9-F1
#
_entry.id   AF-A0A840GSZ9-F1
#
_cell.length_a   1.000
_cell.length_b   1.000
_cell.length_c   1.000
_cell.angle_alpha   90.00
_cell.angle_beta   90.00
_cell.angle_gamma   90.00
#
_symmetry.space_group_name_H-M   'P 1'
#
loop_
_entity.id
_entity.type
_entity.pdbx_description
1 polymer ?
#
loop_
_entity_poly.entity_id
_entity_poly.type
_entity_poly.pdbx_seq_one_letter_code
_entity_poly.pdbx_strand_id
1 'polypeptide(L)'
;MGKLWCAVVLAVAIVSQSSAKEVGSTAEIASTGDWILADRNDWLLKRRSAIASMIPGPGIPGIRFLNAFAFNVKNDRPNDYTTVGQRHAFYDALSYALHFAADVPQELRCVRFFDAAADVTATYSVGAVELWKIIKDAAGLTPDTENLLIKTNAELFARNFKVIQKLMLTWRQPRDPSAAAPTERLDALDFDLKMVAFEQGTVETFLAANSALVTVNVRNDLKAAHPGFDFAGQFLTGQGGNVARRKLFRETWLPAVGIANFDFFKKTDRVAMGEAYVFFLHGYDLNKYKTYKIQGTKPAASCKGVLPGLASLNRLAFGSLYSN
;
A
#
# COMPACT_ATOMS: atom_id res chain seq x y z
N MET A 1 42.10 -12.39 -6.04
CA MET A 1 41.08 -13.07 -5.22
C MET A 1 40.66 -12.12 -4.11
N GLY A 2 39.37 -11.81 -3.97
CA GLY A 2 38.88 -10.96 -2.86
C GLY A 2 37.92 -9.84 -3.24
N LYS A 3 36.76 -10.15 -3.87
CA LYS A 3 35.61 -9.23 -4.00
C LYS A 3 34.25 -9.96 -3.90
N LEU A 4 34.18 -11.06 -3.14
CA LEU A 4 32.96 -11.86 -2.99
C LEU A 4 32.41 -11.93 -1.55
N TRP A 5 33.02 -11.21 -0.60
CA TRP A 5 32.66 -11.29 0.82
C TRP A 5 31.78 -10.13 1.35
N CYS A 6 31.57 -9.05 0.58
CA CYS A 6 30.69 -7.94 1.01
C CYS A 6 29.19 -8.17 0.74
N ALA A 7 28.81 -9.13 -0.10
CA ALA A 7 27.40 -9.38 -0.42
C ALA A 7 26.66 -10.21 0.65
N VAL A 8 27.39 -11.01 1.44
CA VAL A 8 26.79 -11.89 2.45
C VAL A 8 26.60 -11.18 3.80
N VAL A 9 27.45 -10.20 4.13
CA VAL A 9 27.28 -9.37 5.35
C VAL A 9 26.14 -8.36 5.18
N LEU A 10 25.84 -7.92 3.95
CA LEU A 10 24.69 -7.06 3.66
C LEU A 10 23.35 -7.77 3.87
N ALA A 11 23.29 -9.09 3.72
CA ALA A 11 22.07 -9.88 3.97
C ALA A 11 21.75 -10.05 5.47
N VAL A 12 22.76 -9.97 6.34
CA VAL A 12 22.61 -10.08 7.80
C VAL A 12 22.29 -8.72 8.45
N ALA A 13 22.73 -7.61 7.85
CA ALA A 13 22.37 -6.26 8.28
C ALA A 13 20.92 -5.86 7.92
N ILE A 14 20.22 -6.63 7.07
CA ILE A 14 18.81 -6.42 6.72
C ILE A 14 17.87 -6.67 7.93
N VAL A 15 18.32 -7.43 8.94
CA VAL A 15 17.54 -7.71 10.15
C VAL A 15 17.77 -6.68 11.27
N SER A 16 18.78 -5.79 11.14
CA SER A 16 19.22 -4.94 12.26
C SER A 16 18.75 -3.47 12.19
N GLN A 17 17.81 -3.13 11.31
CA GLN A 17 17.25 -1.76 11.20
C GLN A 17 15.77 -1.64 11.62
N SER A 18 15.22 -2.68 12.24
CA SER A 18 14.02 -2.54 13.07
C SER A 18 14.33 -1.60 14.23
N SER A 19 13.46 -0.62 14.48
CA SER A 19 13.54 0.17 15.71
C SER A 19 13.54 -0.77 16.92
N ALA A 20 14.16 -0.40 18.04
CA ALA A 20 14.19 -1.23 19.26
C ALA A 20 12.79 -1.64 19.78
N LYS A 21 11.72 -0.98 19.31
CA LYS A 21 10.31 -1.36 19.56
C LYS A 21 9.84 -2.59 18.78
N GLU A 22 10.52 -3.02 17.72
CA GLU A 22 10.06 -4.08 16.82
C GLU A 22 10.70 -5.47 17.10
N VAL A 23 11.63 -5.53 18.06
CA VAL A 23 12.38 -6.75 18.44
C VAL A 23 11.93 -7.24 19.82
N GLY A 24 10.66 -7.62 19.96
CA GLY A 24 10.10 -8.20 21.19
C GLY A 24 10.40 -9.71 21.32
N SER A 25 10.53 -10.19 22.56
CA SER A 25 10.82 -11.60 22.89
C SER A 25 9.62 -12.54 22.72
N THR A 26 9.87 -13.81 22.41
CA THR A 26 8.91 -14.89 22.14
C THR A 26 8.11 -15.41 23.37
N ALA A 27 7.87 -14.59 24.39
CA ALA A 27 7.08 -14.98 25.56
C ALA A 27 5.58 -15.10 25.23
N GLU A 28 4.87 -15.92 26.00
CA GLU A 28 3.44 -16.24 25.82
C GLU A 28 2.55 -14.99 25.73
N ILE A 29 1.59 -15.06 24.81
CA ILE A 29 0.69 -13.97 24.39
C ILE A 29 -0.25 -13.61 25.54
N ALA A 30 -0.05 -12.42 26.13
CA ALA A 30 -1.00 -11.81 27.05
C ALA A 30 -1.80 -10.65 26.42
N SER A 31 -1.48 -10.19 25.20
CA SER A 31 -2.21 -9.10 24.55
C SER A 31 -2.14 -9.07 23.00
N THR A 32 -3.06 -8.31 22.39
CA THR A 32 -3.33 -8.23 20.93
C THR A 32 -2.41 -7.26 20.16
N GLY A 33 -1.43 -6.66 20.84
CA GLY A 33 -0.37 -5.83 20.24
C GLY A 33 0.96 -6.56 20.00
N ASP A 34 1.07 -7.83 20.41
CA ASP A 34 2.29 -8.64 20.27
C ASP A 34 2.37 -9.33 18.91
N TRP A 35 2.55 -8.54 17.85
CA TRP A 35 3.10 -9.06 16.61
C TRP A 35 4.45 -8.37 16.38
N ILE A 36 5.50 -9.17 16.38
CA ILE A 36 6.88 -8.69 16.30
C ILE A 36 7.36 -8.71 14.84
N LEU A 37 8.53 -8.14 14.57
CA LEU A 37 9.13 -8.21 13.24
C LEU A 37 9.19 -9.66 12.71
N ALA A 38 9.42 -10.65 13.59
CA ALA A 38 9.44 -12.06 13.22
C ALA A 38 8.09 -12.54 12.66
N ASP A 39 6.95 -12.10 13.19
CA ASP A 39 5.62 -12.50 12.69
C ASP A 39 5.33 -11.90 11.30
N ARG A 40 5.79 -10.67 11.03
CA ARG A 40 5.74 -10.07 9.69
C ARG A 40 6.62 -10.83 8.70
N ASN A 41 7.85 -11.15 9.11
CA ASN A 41 8.77 -11.88 8.25
C ASN A 41 8.25 -13.28 7.94
N ASP A 42 7.66 -13.94 8.94
CA ASP A 42 6.99 -15.23 8.77
C ASP A 42 5.81 -15.14 7.78
N TRP A 43 5.00 -14.07 7.84
CA TRP A 43 3.98 -13.78 6.83
C TRP A 43 4.58 -13.64 5.43
N LEU A 44 5.62 -12.81 5.26
CA LEU A 44 6.24 -12.59 3.95
C LEU A 44 6.79 -13.89 3.33
N LEU A 45 7.28 -14.80 4.17
CA LEU A 45 7.78 -16.12 3.76
C LEU A 45 6.65 -17.11 3.45
N LYS A 46 5.59 -17.13 4.27
CA LYS A 46 4.51 -18.13 4.19
C LYS A 46 3.31 -17.73 3.33
N ARG A 47 3.17 -16.46 2.92
CA ARG A 47 1.97 -15.94 2.23
C ARG A 47 1.46 -16.80 1.05
N ARG A 48 2.37 -17.45 0.31
CA ARG A 48 2.04 -18.33 -0.83
C ARG A 48 1.23 -19.56 -0.44
N SER A 49 1.38 -20.06 0.78
CA SER A 49 0.66 -21.21 1.32
C SER A 49 -0.40 -20.84 2.38
N ALA A 50 -0.49 -19.55 2.74
CA ALA A 50 -1.10 -19.11 3.99
C ALA A 50 -2.61 -18.81 3.95
N ILE A 51 -3.22 -18.56 2.78
CA ILE A 51 -4.59 -18.03 2.75
C ILE A 51 -5.52 -18.96 2.00
N ALA A 52 -6.26 -19.76 2.76
CA ALA A 52 -7.53 -20.34 2.33
C ALA A 52 -8.72 -19.39 2.63
N SER A 53 -8.60 -18.49 3.63
CA SER A 53 -9.66 -17.57 4.07
C SER A 53 -9.07 -16.28 4.68
N MET A 54 -9.67 -15.12 4.41
CA MET A 54 -9.34 -13.80 4.99
C MET A 54 -9.96 -13.58 6.35
N ILE A 55 -11.17 -14.10 6.55
CA ILE A 55 -11.84 -14.10 7.83
C ILE A 55 -11.51 -15.46 8.45
N PRO A 56 -10.63 -15.54 9.46
CA PRO A 56 -10.39 -16.79 10.13
C PRO A 56 -11.72 -17.22 10.77
N GLY A 57 -12.18 -18.44 10.44
CA GLY A 57 -12.75 -19.28 11.49
C GLY A 57 -11.73 -19.41 12.63
N PRO A 58 -12.13 -19.88 13.82
CA PRO A 58 -11.26 -19.90 15.00
C PRO A 58 -9.87 -20.50 14.69
N GLY A 59 -8.85 -19.61 14.70
CA GLY A 59 -7.43 -19.91 14.64
C GLY A 59 -6.95 -20.66 13.41
N ILE A 60 -6.41 -19.95 12.40
CA ILE A 60 -5.44 -20.59 11.49
C ILE A 60 -4.17 -20.84 12.33
N PRO A 61 -3.80 -22.09 12.63
CA PRO A 61 -2.63 -22.36 13.45
C PRO A 61 -1.38 -21.95 12.67
N GLY A 62 -0.56 -21.07 13.26
CA GLY A 62 0.81 -20.84 12.79
C GLY A 62 1.09 -19.55 12.01
N ILE A 63 0.16 -18.59 11.89
CA ILE A 63 0.45 -17.24 11.37
C ILE A 63 -0.19 -16.18 12.28
N ARG A 64 0.52 -15.79 13.34
CA ARG A 64 0.07 -14.84 14.38
C ARG A 64 -0.36 -13.50 13.79
N PHE A 65 0.33 -13.04 12.76
CA PHE A 65 0.05 -11.79 12.07
C PHE A 65 -1.35 -11.72 11.41
N LEU A 66 -1.83 -12.81 10.77
CA LEU A 66 -3.15 -12.82 10.14
C LEU A 66 -4.29 -12.84 11.16
N ASN A 67 -4.08 -13.49 12.31
CA ASN A 67 -5.04 -13.47 13.41
C ASN A 67 -5.15 -12.06 14.01
N ALA A 68 -4.02 -11.37 14.21
CA ALA A 68 -4.00 -9.97 14.65
C ALA A 68 -4.66 -9.03 13.63
N PHE A 69 -4.36 -9.22 12.33
CA PHE A 69 -5.00 -8.50 11.23
C PHE A 69 -6.53 -8.59 11.31
N ALA A 70 -7.07 -9.81 11.33
CA ALA A 70 -8.51 -10.04 11.32
C ALA A 70 -9.19 -9.49 12.59
N PHE A 71 -8.55 -9.69 13.74
CA PHE A 71 -9.02 -9.14 15.01
C PHE A 71 -9.05 -7.61 14.97
N ASN A 72 -7.99 -6.96 14.49
CA ASN A 72 -7.91 -5.50 14.44
C ASN A 72 -8.95 -4.91 13.48
N VAL A 73 -9.15 -5.54 12.31
CA VAL A 73 -10.19 -5.12 11.36
C VAL A 73 -11.57 -5.25 12.00
N LYS A 74 -11.86 -6.38 12.67
CA LYS A 74 -13.15 -6.59 13.35
C LYS A 74 -13.41 -5.59 14.47
N ASN A 75 -12.38 -5.22 15.24
CA ASN A 75 -12.51 -4.38 16.42
C ASN A 75 -12.11 -2.92 16.20
N ASP A 76 -11.94 -2.51 14.94
CA ASP A 76 -11.69 -1.11 14.59
C ASP A 76 -10.45 -0.50 15.29
N ARG A 77 -9.32 -1.21 15.22
CA ARG A 77 -8.09 -0.84 15.93
C ARG A 77 -6.96 -0.38 14.99
N PRO A 78 -7.10 0.76 14.30
CA PRO A 78 -6.01 1.29 13.47
C PRO A 78 -4.81 1.76 14.31
N ASN A 79 -5.01 2.14 15.58
CA ASN A 79 -3.96 2.65 16.45
C ASN A 79 -2.96 1.58 16.91
N ASP A 80 -3.29 0.29 16.74
CA ASP A 80 -2.38 -0.82 17.03
C ASP A 80 -1.23 -0.90 15.99
N TYR A 81 -1.33 -0.14 14.87
CA TYR A 81 -0.30 -0.01 13.83
C TYR A 81 0.47 1.31 14.01
N THR A 82 1.42 1.27 14.94
CA THR A 82 2.18 2.44 15.42
C THR A 82 3.26 2.94 14.45
N THR A 83 3.82 2.07 13.60
CA THR A 83 4.87 2.45 12.61
C THR A 83 4.36 2.35 11.18
N VAL A 84 4.99 3.06 10.24
CA VAL A 84 4.67 2.92 8.81
C VAL A 84 4.99 1.51 8.31
N GLY A 85 6.06 0.89 8.78
CA GLY A 85 6.36 -0.51 8.44
C GLY A 85 5.26 -1.48 8.88
N GLN A 86 4.61 -1.20 10.01
CA GLN A 86 3.45 -1.96 10.46
C GLN A 86 2.23 -1.78 9.54
N ARG A 87 1.95 -0.54 9.10
CA ARG A 87 0.85 -0.21 8.19
C ARG A 87 1.07 -0.75 6.77
N HIS A 88 2.31 -0.74 6.31
CA HIS A 88 2.71 -1.37 5.04
C HIS A 88 2.40 -2.87 5.04
N ALA A 89 2.85 -3.58 6.07
CA ALA A 89 2.56 -5.02 6.20
C ALA A 89 1.05 -5.30 6.22
N PHE A 90 0.27 -4.43 6.86
CA PHE A 90 -1.19 -4.50 6.83
C PHE A 90 -1.75 -4.36 5.41
N TYR A 91 -1.32 -3.35 4.64
CA TYR A 91 -1.76 -3.17 3.26
C TYR A 91 -1.32 -4.34 2.37
N ASP A 92 -0.08 -4.82 2.47
CA ASP A 92 0.41 -5.99 1.72
C ASP A 92 -0.47 -7.22 1.96
N ALA A 93 -0.82 -7.48 3.23
CA ALA A 93 -1.67 -8.59 3.61
C ALA A 93 -3.10 -8.43 3.13
N LEU A 94 -3.70 -7.26 3.33
CA LEU A 94 -5.04 -6.94 2.83
C LEU A 94 -5.11 -7.14 1.32
N SER A 95 -4.19 -6.52 0.59
CA SER A 95 -4.12 -6.58 -0.86
C SER A 95 -3.98 -8.01 -1.37
N TYR A 96 -3.01 -8.76 -0.86
CA TYR A 96 -2.85 -10.17 -1.21
C TYR A 96 -4.16 -10.95 -0.98
N ALA A 97 -4.78 -10.72 0.16
CA ALA A 97 -5.93 -11.51 0.56
C ALA A 97 -7.22 -11.09 -0.17
N LEU A 98 -7.37 -9.81 -0.54
CA LEU A 98 -8.42 -9.34 -1.45
C LEU A 98 -8.37 -10.07 -2.80
N HIS A 99 -7.19 -10.38 -3.31
CA HIS A 99 -7.05 -11.05 -4.61
C HIS A 99 -7.24 -12.57 -4.55
N PHE A 100 -6.80 -13.20 -3.46
CA PHE A 100 -6.59 -14.64 -3.43
C PHE A 100 -7.44 -15.41 -2.43
N ALA A 101 -7.97 -14.76 -1.40
CA ALA A 101 -8.75 -15.48 -0.40
C ALA A 101 -10.08 -15.97 -0.97
N ALA A 102 -10.43 -17.23 -0.68
CA ALA A 102 -11.61 -17.87 -1.26
C ALA A 102 -12.92 -17.22 -0.79
N ASP A 103 -12.93 -16.70 0.45
CA ASP A 103 -14.07 -16.05 1.10
C ASP A 103 -14.25 -14.57 0.74
N VAL A 104 -13.34 -13.99 -0.06
CA VAL A 104 -13.48 -12.61 -0.57
C VAL A 104 -14.35 -12.61 -1.84
N PRO A 105 -15.43 -11.79 -1.86
CA PRO A 105 -16.30 -11.61 -3.03
C PRO A 105 -15.53 -11.25 -4.30
N GLN A 106 -15.97 -11.79 -5.44
CA GLN A 106 -15.28 -11.61 -6.72
C GLN A 106 -15.11 -10.13 -7.08
N GLU A 107 -16.09 -9.30 -6.72
CA GLU A 107 -16.11 -7.86 -6.95
C GLU A 107 -14.95 -7.11 -6.30
N LEU A 108 -14.47 -7.60 -5.16
CA LEU A 108 -13.39 -6.97 -4.41
C LEU A 108 -12.01 -7.35 -4.95
N ARG A 109 -11.92 -8.44 -5.71
CA ARG A 109 -10.64 -8.98 -6.20
C ARG A 109 -9.92 -8.07 -7.18
N CYS A 110 -10.62 -7.08 -7.74
CA CYS A 110 -10.09 -6.17 -8.74
C CYS A 110 -9.79 -4.77 -8.19
N VAL A 111 -10.03 -4.52 -6.90
CA VAL A 111 -9.63 -3.30 -6.18
C VAL A 111 -8.11 -3.25 -6.11
N ARG A 112 -7.51 -2.16 -6.58
CA ARG A 112 -6.06 -1.91 -6.67
C ARG A 112 -5.60 -0.77 -5.78
N PHE A 113 -6.51 -0.01 -5.18
CA PHE A 113 -6.12 1.10 -4.32
C PHE A 113 -5.25 0.66 -3.13
N PHE A 114 -5.54 -0.50 -2.52
CA PHE A 114 -4.72 -0.98 -1.42
C PHE A 114 -3.35 -1.51 -1.87
N ASP A 115 -3.23 -1.93 -3.14
CA ASP A 115 -1.94 -2.25 -3.75
C ASP A 115 -1.12 -0.95 -3.85
N ALA A 116 -1.75 0.15 -4.28
CA ALA A 116 -1.12 1.47 -4.25
C ALA A 116 -0.71 1.89 -2.84
N ALA A 117 -1.57 1.72 -1.85
CA ALA A 117 -1.28 2.04 -0.45
C ALA A 117 -0.10 1.21 0.10
N ALA A 118 -0.01 -0.07 -0.25
CA ALA A 118 1.12 -0.92 0.07
C ALA A 118 2.41 -0.40 -0.58
N ASP A 119 2.37 -0.02 -1.86
CA ASP A 119 3.53 0.45 -2.61
C ASP A 119 4.07 1.80 -2.11
N VAL A 120 3.18 2.73 -1.79
CA VAL A 120 3.58 4.04 -1.24
C VAL A 120 4.05 3.94 0.20
N THR A 121 3.81 2.83 0.90
CA THR A 121 4.31 2.59 2.27
C THR A 121 5.45 1.56 2.31
N ALA A 122 5.82 0.99 1.16
CA ALA A 122 6.89 0.01 1.05
C ALA A 122 8.24 0.62 1.40
N THR A 123 9.16 -0.22 1.90
CA THR A 123 10.54 0.21 2.10
C THR A 123 11.04 0.88 0.84
N TYR A 124 11.60 2.07 1.03
CA TYR A 124 12.16 2.92 -0.01
C TYR A 124 11.16 3.80 -0.79
N SER A 125 9.96 4.01 -0.24
CA SER A 125 8.96 4.95 -0.77
C SER A 125 8.86 6.24 0.07
N VAL A 126 8.16 7.24 -0.47
CA VAL A 126 7.78 8.48 0.24
C VAL A 126 7.02 8.23 1.55
N GLY A 127 6.22 7.16 1.64
CA GLY A 127 5.46 6.86 2.84
C GLY A 127 6.29 6.15 3.91
N ALA A 128 7.36 5.43 3.54
CA ALA A 128 8.22 4.68 4.46
C ALA A 128 9.29 5.54 5.16
N VAL A 129 8.93 6.77 5.53
CA VAL A 129 9.86 7.74 6.14
C VAL A 129 10.58 7.17 7.35
N GLU A 130 9.96 6.33 8.17
CA GLU A 130 10.59 5.75 9.37
C GLU A 130 11.64 4.68 9.07
N LEU A 131 11.57 4.01 7.92
CA LEU A 131 12.34 2.80 7.63
C LEU A 131 13.74 3.08 7.03
N TRP A 132 14.19 4.35 7.00
CA TRP A 132 15.20 4.73 6.02
C TRP A 132 16.25 5.77 6.46
N LYS A 133 17.13 5.47 7.43
CA LYS A 133 18.20 6.41 7.85
C LYS A 133 19.14 6.84 6.70
N ILE A 134 19.59 5.90 5.88
CA ILE A 134 20.62 6.15 4.85
C ILE A 134 20.10 7.06 3.72
N ILE A 135 18.81 7.01 3.40
CA ILE A 135 18.23 7.85 2.33
C ILE A 135 17.56 9.10 2.88
N LYS A 136 17.16 9.14 4.17
CA LYS A 136 16.91 10.42 4.87
C LYS A 136 18.11 11.35 4.73
N ASP A 137 19.31 10.82 5.01
CA ASP A 137 20.55 11.58 4.93
C ASP A 137 20.86 11.99 3.48
N ALA A 138 20.58 11.13 2.50
CA ALA A 138 20.78 11.41 1.08
C ALA A 138 19.73 12.36 0.47
N ALA A 139 18.51 12.38 1.02
CA ALA A 139 17.39 13.20 0.56
C ALA A 139 17.29 14.54 1.31
N GLY A 140 18.05 14.72 2.39
CA GLY A 140 18.12 15.97 3.14
C GLY A 140 16.83 16.31 3.91
N LEU A 141 15.99 15.32 4.25
CA LEU A 141 14.74 15.59 4.97
C LEU A 141 15.00 15.98 6.42
N THR A 142 14.40 17.07 6.85
CA THR A 142 14.43 17.49 8.24
C THR A 142 13.55 16.61 9.14
N PRO A 143 13.84 16.53 10.45
CA PRO A 143 12.97 15.85 11.41
C PRO A 143 11.52 16.36 11.42
N ASP A 144 11.31 17.65 11.13
CA ASP A 144 9.98 18.25 11.02
C ASP A 144 9.21 17.69 9.82
N THR A 145 9.87 17.51 8.68
CA THR A 145 9.28 16.90 7.48
C THR A 145 8.93 15.44 7.74
N GLU A 146 9.82 14.70 8.41
CA GLU A 146 9.54 13.32 8.84
C GLU A 146 8.30 13.26 9.74
N ASN A 147 8.24 14.10 10.77
CA ASN A 147 7.12 14.14 11.70
C ASN A 147 5.78 14.47 10.99
N LEU A 148 5.80 15.40 10.03
CA LEU A 148 4.62 15.70 9.21
C LEU A 148 4.17 14.46 8.42
N LEU A 149 5.08 13.79 7.72
CA LEU A 149 4.78 12.62 6.88
C LEU A 149 4.30 11.42 7.71
N ILE A 150 4.90 11.15 8.88
CA ILE A 150 4.45 10.09 9.82
C ILE A 150 3.02 10.34 10.26
N LYS A 151 2.70 11.57 10.69
CA LYS A 151 1.36 11.91 11.17
C LYS A 151 0.33 11.89 10.04
N THR A 152 0.71 12.35 8.85
CA THR A 152 -0.15 12.27 7.65
C THR A 152 -0.45 10.81 7.32
N ASN A 153 0.56 9.94 7.33
CA ASN A 153 0.37 8.50 7.10
C ASN A 153 -0.52 7.85 8.16
N ALA A 154 -0.39 8.24 9.44
CA ALA A 154 -1.22 7.73 10.52
C ALA A 154 -2.70 8.11 10.34
N GLU A 155 -2.97 9.37 9.99
CA GLU A 155 -4.33 9.85 9.71
C GLU A 155 -4.92 9.11 8.50
N LEU A 156 -4.18 8.98 7.40
CA LEU A 156 -4.64 8.26 6.21
C LEU A 156 -4.93 6.79 6.52
N PHE A 157 -4.04 6.13 7.26
CA PHE A 157 -4.24 4.74 7.66
C PHE A 157 -5.51 4.58 8.49
N ALA A 158 -5.73 5.44 9.49
CA ALA A 158 -6.93 5.39 10.32
C ALA A 158 -8.22 5.56 9.50
N ARG A 159 -8.23 6.47 8.51
CA ARG A 159 -9.38 6.67 7.61
C ARG A 159 -9.61 5.48 6.69
N ASN A 160 -8.55 4.99 6.05
CA ASN A 160 -8.61 3.83 5.18
C ASN A 160 -9.05 2.57 5.94
N PHE A 161 -8.60 2.40 7.19
CA PHE A 161 -8.95 1.27 8.03
C PHE A 161 -10.47 1.13 8.21
N LYS A 162 -11.18 2.26 8.36
CA LYS A 162 -12.65 2.28 8.42
C LYS A 162 -13.28 1.79 7.12
N VAL A 163 -12.74 2.22 5.98
CA VAL A 163 -13.22 1.76 4.67
C VAL A 163 -12.98 0.27 4.52
N ILE A 164 -11.79 -0.20 4.90
CA ILE A 164 -11.39 -1.62 4.84
C ILE A 164 -12.29 -2.48 5.72
N GLN A 165 -12.55 -2.04 6.96
CA GLN A 165 -13.49 -2.73 7.84
C GLN A 165 -14.87 -2.88 7.20
N LYS A 166 -15.42 -1.79 6.63
CA LYS A 166 -16.72 -1.85 5.94
C LYS A 166 -16.65 -2.77 4.72
N LEU A 167 -15.61 -2.66 3.90
CA LEU A 167 -15.41 -3.47 2.70
C LEU A 167 -15.37 -4.97 3.04
N MET A 168 -14.63 -5.33 4.08
CA MET A 168 -14.39 -6.71 4.50
C MET A 168 -15.59 -7.33 5.22
N LEU A 169 -16.34 -6.55 6.01
CA LEU A 169 -17.33 -7.08 6.94
C LEU A 169 -18.79 -6.77 6.56
N THR A 170 -19.09 -5.55 6.09
CA THR A 170 -20.49 -5.09 5.96
C THR A 170 -20.91 -4.81 4.52
N TRP A 171 -20.11 -4.10 3.74
CA TRP A 171 -20.41 -3.79 2.34
C TRP A 171 -20.24 -5.01 1.45
N ARG A 172 -19.13 -5.76 1.64
CA ARG A 172 -18.76 -6.94 0.85
C ARG A 172 -18.74 -6.68 -0.68
N GLN A 173 -18.64 -5.41 -1.08
CA GLN A 173 -18.56 -4.93 -2.46
C GLN A 173 -18.02 -3.48 -2.46
N PRO A 174 -17.45 -2.98 -3.56
CA PRO A 174 -16.94 -1.61 -3.63
C PRO A 174 -18.08 -0.59 -3.57
N ARG A 175 -17.92 0.46 -2.75
CA ARG A 175 -18.91 1.53 -2.52
C ARG A 175 -18.22 2.86 -2.25
N ASP A 176 -18.93 3.98 -2.40
CA ASP A 176 -18.32 5.31 -2.20
C ASP A 176 -17.77 5.48 -0.76
N PRO A 177 -16.44 5.62 -0.59
CA PRO A 177 -15.83 5.76 0.72
C PRO A 177 -16.12 7.10 1.41
N SER A 178 -16.54 8.13 0.65
CA SER A 178 -16.84 9.47 1.16
C SER A 178 -18.29 9.63 1.62
N ALA A 179 -19.20 8.78 1.15
CA ALA A 179 -20.60 8.85 1.53
C ALA A 179 -20.82 8.30 2.95
N ALA A 180 -21.70 8.93 3.72
CA ALA A 180 -22.02 8.49 5.08
C ALA A 180 -22.67 7.10 5.11
N ALA A 181 -23.58 6.84 4.16
CA ALA A 181 -24.30 5.58 4.01
C ALA A 181 -24.42 5.17 2.54
N PRO A 182 -23.32 4.71 1.90
CA PRO A 182 -23.36 4.39 0.48
C PRO A 182 -24.19 3.12 0.24
N THR A 183 -25.16 3.22 -0.66
CA THR A 183 -26.02 2.12 -1.10
C THR A 183 -25.61 1.60 -2.48
N GLU A 184 -25.14 2.49 -3.36
CA GLU A 184 -24.73 2.16 -4.72
C GLU A 184 -23.43 1.34 -4.75
N ARG A 185 -23.45 0.27 -5.56
CA ARG A 185 -22.27 -0.53 -5.88
C ARG A 185 -21.46 0.18 -6.94
N LEU A 186 -20.16 0.28 -6.71
CA LEU A 186 -19.20 0.76 -7.68
C LEU A 186 -18.46 -0.40 -8.35
N ASP A 187 -17.94 -0.16 -9.55
CA ASP A 187 -16.87 -1.00 -10.07
C ASP A 187 -15.54 -0.74 -9.31
N ALA A 188 -14.56 -1.61 -9.51
CA ALA A 188 -13.30 -1.51 -8.77
C ALA A 188 -12.49 -0.24 -9.13
N LEU A 189 -12.50 0.18 -10.39
CA LEU A 189 -11.76 1.38 -10.82
C LEU A 189 -12.41 2.63 -10.21
N ASP A 190 -13.74 2.72 -10.20
CA ASP A 190 -14.48 3.80 -9.56
C ASP A 190 -14.21 3.90 -8.07
N PHE A 191 -14.24 2.75 -7.40
CA PHE A 191 -13.91 2.69 -5.99
C PHE A 191 -12.51 3.21 -5.73
N ASP A 192 -11.53 2.77 -6.52
CA ASP A 192 -10.14 3.19 -6.35
C ASP A 192 -9.95 4.69 -6.62
N LEU A 193 -10.58 5.25 -7.66
CA LEU A 193 -10.54 6.68 -7.95
C LEU A 193 -11.22 7.51 -6.84
N LYS A 194 -12.33 7.02 -6.28
CA LYS A 194 -12.97 7.67 -5.13
C LYS A 194 -12.14 7.53 -3.86
N MET A 195 -11.42 6.42 -3.67
CA MET A 195 -10.46 6.26 -2.58
C MET A 195 -9.30 7.25 -2.71
N VAL A 196 -8.79 7.49 -3.92
CA VAL A 196 -7.81 8.57 -4.17
C VAL A 196 -8.38 9.92 -3.74
N ALA A 197 -9.58 10.28 -4.21
CA ALA A 197 -10.21 11.55 -3.83
C ALA A 197 -10.44 11.67 -2.31
N PHE A 198 -10.85 10.58 -1.66
CA PHE A 198 -11.07 10.47 -0.22
C PHE A 198 -9.78 10.67 0.58
N GLU A 199 -8.69 9.97 0.22
CA GLU A 199 -7.39 10.17 0.86
C GLU A 199 -6.89 11.59 0.65
N GLN A 200 -6.96 12.13 -0.57
CA GLN A 200 -6.43 13.47 -0.81
C GLN A 200 -7.25 14.56 -0.13
N GLY A 201 -8.56 14.34 0.07
CA GLY A 201 -9.40 15.17 0.94
C GLY A 201 -9.03 15.05 2.42
N THR A 202 -8.65 13.86 2.87
CA THR A 202 -8.12 13.62 4.23
C THR A 202 -6.81 14.37 4.44
N VAL A 203 -5.87 14.30 3.50
CA VAL A 203 -4.61 15.04 3.56
C VAL A 203 -4.86 16.54 3.67
N GLU A 204 -5.73 17.11 2.82
CA GLU A 204 -6.04 18.54 2.90
C GLU A 204 -6.60 18.95 4.26
N THR A 205 -7.56 18.18 4.78
CA THR A 205 -8.15 18.42 6.10
C THR A 205 -7.08 18.37 7.19
N PHE A 206 -6.20 17.37 7.14
CA PHE A 206 -5.11 17.20 8.09
C PHE A 206 -4.11 18.36 8.03
N LEU A 207 -3.66 18.75 6.83
CA LEU A 207 -2.71 19.85 6.64
C LEU A 207 -3.29 21.19 7.10
N ALA A 208 -4.58 21.44 6.84
CA ALA A 208 -5.27 22.64 7.31
C ALA A 208 -5.38 22.68 8.84
N ALA A 209 -5.74 21.56 9.47
CA ALA A 209 -5.86 21.45 10.93
C ALA A 209 -4.49 21.49 11.64
N ASN A 210 -3.40 21.15 10.96
CA ASN A 210 -2.05 21.06 11.51
C ASN A 210 -1.09 22.03 10.81
N SER A 211 -1.55 23.25 10.49
CA SER A 211 -0.77 24.25 9.76
C SER A 211 0.58 24.59 10.41
N ALA A 212 0.70 24.46 11.74
CA ALA A 212 1.94 24.63 12.47
C ALA A 212 3.04 23.62 12.09
N LEU A 213 2.67 22.43 11.58
CA LEU A 213 3.64 21.45 11.06
C LEU A 213 4.13 21.79 9.65
N VAL A 214 3.50 22.76 8.98
CA VAL A 214 3.79 23.13 7.59
C VAL A 214 4.71 24.36 7.54
N THR A 215 5.93 24.19 8.04
CA THR A 215 6.94 25.25 8.07
C THR A 215 7.54 25.50 6.69
N VAL A 216 8.29 26.61 6.53
CA VAL A 216 9.04 26.90 5.30
C VAL A 216 10.05 25.79 4.97
N ASN A 217 10.73 25.26 5.99
CA ASN A 217 11.67 24.15 5.81
C ASN A 217 10.97 22.91 5.30
N VAL A 218 9.82 22.55 5.89
CA VAL A 218 9.03 21.40 5.44
C VAL A 218 8.54 21.57 4.00
N ARG A 219 8.13 22.79 3.63
CA ARG A 219 7.76 23.09 2.24
C ARG A 219 8.94 22.98 1.29
N ASN A 220 10.11 23.46 1.69
CA ASN A 220 11.32 23.40 0.87
C ASN A 220 11.78 21.96 0.69
N ASP A 221 11.80 21.15 1.76
CA ASP A 221 12.17 19.73 1.70
C ASP A 221 11.29 18.97 0.71
N LEU A 222 9.96 19.14 0.82
CA LEU A 222 9.00 18.43 -0.04
C LEU A 222 8.93 18.96 -1.48
N LYS A 223 9.41 20.19 -1.74
CA LYS A 223 9.58 20.73 -3.09
C LYS A 223 10.91 20.34 -3.72
N ALA A 224 11.98 20.30 -2.93
CA ALA A 224 13.34 19.96 -3.38
C ALA A 224 13.53 18.45 -3.63
N ALA A 225 12.66 17.63 -3.05
CA ALA A 225 12.60 16.17 -3.18
C ALA A 225 12.47 15.58 -4.63
N HIS A 226 12.47 16.37 -5.70
CA HIS A 226 12.32 15.89 -7.10
C HIS A 226 13.69 15.62 -7.76
N PRO A 227 13.93 14.59 -8.61
CA PRO A 227 13.11 13.47 -9.13
C PRO A 227 13.53 12.08 -8.55
N GLY A 228 14.20 12.09 -7.40
CA GLY A 228 14.70 10.88 -6.71
C GLY A 228 13.76 10.31 -5.65
N PHE A 229 12.72 11.05 -5.24
CA PHE A 229 11.64 10.50 -4.43
C PHE A 229 10.85 9.49 -5.26
N ASP A 230 11.12 8.22 -4.99
CA ASP A 230 10.28 7.13 -5.43
C ASP A 230 8.93 7.25 -4.68
N PHE A 231 7.97 7.96 -5.28
CA PHE A 231 6.59 7.98 -4.79
C PHE A 231 6.03 6.54 -4.65
N ALA A 232 6.55 5.59 -5.42
CA ALA A 232 6.33 4.16 -5.30
C ALA A 232 7.65 3.46 -4.93
N GLY A 233 7.70 2.75 -3.79
CA GLY A 233 8.95 2.24 -3.19
C GLY A 233 9.74 1.23 -4.02
N GLN A 234 11.02 1.04 -3.67
CA GLN A 234 11.94 0.13 -4.38
C GLN A 234 11.61 -1.37 -4.22
N PHE A 235 10.68 -1.76 -3.35
CA PHE A 235 10.26 -3.16 -3.19
C PHE A 235 8.75 -3.28 -3.30
N LEU A 236 8.29 -3.80 -4.43
CA LEU A 236 6.95 -4.33 -4.60
C LEU A 236 6.91 -5.66 -3.87
N THR A 237 6.76 -5.61 -2.54
CA THR A 237 6.69 -6.81 -1.74
C THR A 237 5.45 -7.58 -2.17
N GLY A 238 5.63 -8.83 -2.61
CA GLY A 238 4.54 -9.79 -2.84
C GLY A 238 3.72 -9.70 -4.10
N GLN A 239 3.58 -8.52 -4.65
CA GLN A 239 2.71 -8.29 -5.80
C GLN A 239 3.43 -8.07 -7.13
N GLY A 240 4.76 -8.23 -7.16
CA GLY A 240 5.58 -8.24 -8.36
C GLY A 240 5.30 -7.06 -9.33
N GLY A 241 6.01 -5.98 -9.14
CA GLY A 241 6.55 -5.33 -10.33
C GLY A 241 8.02 -5.64 -10.37
N ASN A 242 8.45 -6.11 -11.52
CA ASN A 242 9.83 -5.96 -11.93
C ASN A 242 10.24 -4.48 -11.72
N VAL A 243 11.50 -4.21 -11.37
CA VAL A 243 12.10 -2.85 -11.41
C VAL A 243 11.70 -2.08 -12.68
N ALA A 244 11.49 -2.79 -13.79
CA ALA A 244 10.93 -2.29 -15.04
C ALA A 244 9.57 -1.58 -14.92
N ARG A 245 8.65 -1.99 -14.03
CA ARG A 245 7.34 -1.32 -13.84
C ARG A 245 7.48 0.05 -13.19
N ARG A 246 8.37 0.20 -12.20
CA ARG A 246 8.69 1.52 -11.63
C ARG A 246 9.28 2.44 -12.68
N LYS A 247 10.27 1.92 -13.41
CA LYS A 247 10.91 2.64 -14.50
C LYS A 247 9.85 3.11 -15.51
N LEU A 248 8.95 2.22 -15.91
CA LEU A 248 7.83 2.55 -16.81
C LEU A 248 6.92 3.64 -16.23
N PHE A 249 6.50 3.53 -14.96
CA PHE A 249 5.66 4.58 -14.36
C PHE A 249 6.41 5.92 -14.29
N ARG A 250 7.66 5.92 -13.79
CA ARG A 250 8.47 7.13 -13.63
C ARG A 250 8.80 7.80 -14.97
N GLU A 251 9.21 7.03 -15.98
CA GLU A 251 9.71 7.58 -17.24
C GLU A 251 8.60 7.84 -18.25
N THR A 252 7.44 7.18 -18.13
CA THR A 252 6.36 7.27 -19.12
C THR A 252 5.07 7.86 -18.54
N TRP A 253 4.64 7.42 -17.36
CA TRP A 253 3.38 7.89 -16.77
C TRP A 253 3.53 9.25 -16.10
N LEU A 254 4.55 9.41 -15.26
CA LEU A 254 4.75 10.65 -14.50
C LEU A 254 4.83 11.90 -15.40
N PRO A 255 5.57 11.91 -16.52
CA PRO A 255 5.58 13.05 -17.44
C PRO A 255 4.21 13.32 -18.07
N ALA A 256 3.39 12.28 -18.23
CA ALA A 256 2.07 12.36 -18.85
C ALA A 256 0.93 12.73 -17.89
N VAL A 257 1.18 12.74 -16.57
CA VAL A 257 0.25 13.33 -15.58
C VAL A 257 0.10 14.84 -15.80
N GLY A 258 1.01 15.46 -16.55
CA GLY A 258 0.97 16.90 -16.84
C GLY A 258 1.43 17.76 -15.66
N ILE A 259 2.10 17.15 -14.68
CA ILE A 259 2.68 17.81 -13.52
C ILE A 259 4.17 18.01 -13.83
N ALA A 260 4.53 19.20 -14.31
CA ALA A 260 5.93 19.54 -14.59
C ALA A 260 6.77 19.64 -13.31
N ASN A 261 6.15 20.13 -12.22
CA ASN A 261 6.74 20.23 -10.89
C ASN A 261 5.69 19.78 -9.88
N PHE A 262 5.86 18.61 -9.27
CA PHE A 262 4.94 18.13 -8.25
C PHE A 262 5.06 18.98 -6.99
N ASP A 263 3.94 19.47 -6.48
CA ASP A 263 3.85 20.10 -5.17
C ASP A 263 3.00 19.24 -4.24
N PHE A 264 3.62 18.67 -3.19
CA PHE A 264 2.92 17.88 -2.18
C PHE A 264 1.78 18.67 -1.52
N PHE A 265 1.85 19.99 -1.43
CA PHE A 265 0.80 20.81 -0.81
C PHE A 265 -0.33 21.16 -1.78
N LYS A 266 -0.23 20.77 -3.05
CA LYS A 266 -1.26 20.99 -4.05
C LYS A 266 -2.10 19.73 -4.22
N LYS A 267 -3.33 19.75 -3.70
CA LYS A 267 -4.28 18.64 -3.80
C LYS A 267 -4.40 18.06 -5.21
N THR A 268 -4.47 18.92 -6.22
CA THR A 268 -4.66 18.51 -7.61
C THR A 268 -3.47 17.71 -8.15
N ASP A 269 -2.25 18.00 -7.70
CA ASP A 269 -1.07 17.23 -8.09
C ASP A 269 -1.11 15.83 -7.45
N ARG A 270 -1.44 15.75 -6.16
CA ARG A 270 -1.59 14.47 -5.46
C ARG A 270 -2.69 13.59 -6.04
N VAL A 271 -3.85 14.19 -6.37
CA VAL A 271 -4.97 13.49 -7.01
C VAL A 271 -4.56 12.96 -8.37
N ALA A 272 -3.98 13.81 -9.24
CA ALA A 272 -3.63 13.39 -10.58
C ALA A 272 -2.57 12.27 -10.58
N MET A 273 -1.61 12.31 -9.65
CA MET A 273 -0.64 11.24 -9.44
C MET A 273 -1.29 9.94 -8.93
N GLY A 274 -2.19 10.02 -7.94
CA GLY A 274 -2.91 8.86 -7.42
C GLY A 274 -3.79 8.20 -8.49
N GLU A 275 -4.54 8.99 -9.26
CA GLU A 275 -5.36 8.51 -10.38
C GLU A 275 -4.49 7.82 -11.44
N ALA A 276 -3.36 8.43 -11.83
CA ALA A 276 -2.43 7.82 -12.78
C ALA A 276 -1.91 6.47 -12.29
N TYR A 277 -1.57 6.38 -11.00
CA TYR A 277 -1.05 5.15 -10.42
C TYR A 277 -2.12 4.05 -10.35
N VAL A 278 -3.35 4.38 -9.98
CA VAL A 278 -4.50 3.46 -10.03
C VAL A 278 -4.71 2.92 -11.45
N PHE A 279 -4.74 3.79 -12.47
CA PHE A 279 -4.87 3.36 -13.87
C PHE A 279 -3.75 2.41 -14.29
N PHE A 280 -2.52 2.71 -13.89
CA PHE A 280 -1.36 1.86 -14.13
C PHE A 280 -1.49 0.48 -13.46
N LEU A 281 -1.97 0.44 -12.22
CA LEU A 281 -2.16 -0.81 -11.46
C LEU A 281 -3.29 -1.67 -12.03
N HIS A 282 -4.34 -1.08 -12.60
CA HIS A 282 -5.37 -1.82 -13.34
C HIS A 282 -4.89 -2.39 -14.69
N GLY A 283 -3.66 -2.07 -15.10
CA GLY A 283 -3.06 -2.56 -16.34
C GLY A 283 -3.57 -1.84 -17.59
N TYR A 284 -4.13 -0.63 -17.44
CA TYR A 284 -4.43 0.20 -18.60
C TYR A 284 -3.15 0.80 -19.18
N ASP A 285 -3.19 1.12 -20.46
CA ASP A 285 -2.14 1.93 -21.09
C ASP A 285 -2.31 3.43 -20.76
N LEU A 286 -1.28 4.19 -21.08
CA LEU A 286 -1.26 5.62 -20.83
C LEU A 286 -2.33 6.39 -21.63
N ASN A 287 -2.73 5.89 -22.81
CA ASN A 287 -3.73 6.56 -23.62
C ASN A 287 -5.10 6.51 -22.95
N LYS A 288 -5.45 5.39 -22.31
CA LYS A 288 -6.69 5.29 -21.51
C LYS A 288 -6.74 6.30 -20.36
N TYR A 289 -5.62 6.51 -19.67
CA TYR A 289 -5.52 7.55 -18.64
C TYR A 289 -5.69 8.96 -19.24
N LYS A 290 -5.01 9.27 -20.35
CA LYS A 290 -5.15 10.56 -21.04
C LYS A 290 -6.59 10.80 -21.51
N THR A 291 -7.24 9.79 -22.08
CA THR A 291 -8.66 9.84 -22.48
C THR A 291 -9.54 10.17 -21.28
N TYR A 292 -9.33 9.49 -20.14
CA TYR A 292 -10.06 9.80 -18.90
C TYR A 292 -9.85 11.25 -18.46
N LYS A 293 -8.61 11.77 -18.50
CA LYS A 293 -8.33 13.17 -18.11
C LYS A 293 -8.96 14.21 -19.03
N ILE A 294 -9.08 13.92 -20.34
CA ILE A 294 -9.63 14.86 -21.33
C ILE A 294 -11.16 14.78 -21.39
N GLN A 295 -11.71 13.56 -21.37
CA GLN A 295 -13.11 13.29 -21.71
C GLN A 295 -13.97 12.91 -20.49
N GLY A 296 -13.36 12.72 -19.31
CA GLY A 296 -14.04 12.20 -18.12
C GLY A 296 -14.51 10.74 -18.25
N THR A 297 -14.20 10.08 -19.38
CA THR A 297 -14.66 8.72 -19.69
C THR A 297 -13.65 7.70 -19.20
N LYS A 298 -14.04 6.89 -18.23
CA LYS A 298 -13.23 5.80 -17.69
C LYS A 298 -13.44 4.51 -18.50
N PRO A 299 -12.42 3.63 -18.62
CA PRO A 299 -12.61 2.28 -19.12
C PRO A 299 -13.37 1.41 -18.11
N ALA A 300 -14.01 0.34 -18.59
CA ALA A 300 -14.61 -0.67 -17.72
C ALA A 300 -13.53 -1.34 -16.86
N ALA A 301 -13.82 -1.57 -15.58
CA ALA A 301 -12.88 -2.12 -14.61
C ALA A 301 -12.11 -3.35 -15.13
N SER A 302 -10.79 -3.31 -14.97
CA SER A 302 -9.87 -4.36 -15.39
C SER A 302 -9.25 -5.02 -14.18
N CYS A 303 -9.37 -6.34 -14.12
CA CYS A 303 -8.65 -7.18 -13.16
C CYS A 303 -7.28 -7.63 -13.70
N LYS A 304 -6.91 -7.19 -14.92
CA LYS A 304 -5.69 -7.61 -15.64
C LYS A 304 -4.40 -7.00 -15.09
N GLY A 305 -4.51 -6.07 -14.15
CA GLY A 305 -3.41 -5.60 -13.31
C GLY A 305 -2.66 -6.78 -12.70
N VAL A 306 -1.53 -7.14 -13.30
CA VAL A 306 -0.86 -8.42 -13.03
C VAL A 306 -0.32 -8.43 -11.61
N LEU A 307 -0.67 -9.47 -10.86
CA LEU A 307 0.09 -9.99 -9.73
C LEU A 307 1.04 -11.06 -10.28
N PRO A 308 2.33 -10.79 -10.53
CA PRO A 308 3.29 -11.80 -10.92
C PRO A 308 3.63 -12.60 -9.66
N GLY A 309 2.85 -13.65 -9.52
CA GLY A 309 3.07 -14.79 -8.64
C GLY A 309 2.32 -16.02 -9.15
N LEU A 310 1.32 -15.84 -10.02
CA LEU A 310 0.43 -16.90 -10.52
C LEU A 310 0.57 -17.25 -11.99
N ALA A 311 1.36 -16.52 -12.80
CA ALA A 311 1.58 -16.91 -14.20
C ALA A 311 2.15 -18.34 -14.34
N SER A 312 2.78 -18.87 -13.28
CA SER A 312 3.24 -20.26 -13.18
C SER A 312 2.22 -21.25 -12.57
N LEU A 313 1.17 -20.81 -11.87
CA LEU A 313 0.17 -21.68 -11.23
C LEU A 313 -1.08 -21.90 -12.10
N ASN A 314 -1.47 -20.93 -12.93
CA ASN A 314 -2.58 -21.13 -13.87
C ASN A 314 -2.27 -22.15 -14.97
N ARG A 315 -1.00 -22.54 -15.18
CA ARG A 315 -0.65 -23.68 -16.03
C ARG A 315 -0.82 -25.05 -15.36
N LEU A 316 -0.96 -25.12 -14.04
CA LEU A 316 -1.03 -26.38 -13.30
C LEU A 316 -2.39 -26.63 -12.62
N ALA A 317 -3.14 -25.58 -12.24
CA ALA A 317 -4.38 -25.75 -11.47
C ALA A 317 -5.69 -25.74 -12.29
N PHE A 318 -5.69 -25.19 -13.51
CA PHE A 318 -6.92 -25.07 -14.34
C PHE A 318 -6.90 -25.91 -15.63
N GLY A 319 -5.86 -26.73 -15.83
CA GLY A 319 -5.73 -27.61 -17.00
C GLY A 319 -6.61 -28.86 -16.99
N SER A 320 -7.57 -29.02 -16.08
CA SER A 320 -8.39 -30.24 -15.98
C SER A 320 -9.91 -30.02 -15.85
N LEU A 321 -10.42 -28.79 -15.96
CA LEU A 321 -11.86 -28.53 -15.87
C LEU A 321 -12.53 -28.09 -17.18
N TYR A 322 -11.82 -28.16 -18.31
CA TYR A 322 -12.41 -28.02 -19.65
C TYR A 322 -11.78 -29.03 -20.61
N SER A 323 -12.12 -30.30 -20.44
CA SER A 323 -11.98 -31.33 -21.48
C SER A 323 -12.86 -32.53 -21.14
N ASN A 324 -14.15 -32.36 -21.42
CA ASN A 324 -15.19 -33.31 -21.89
C ASN A 324 -16.57 -32.85 -21.43
#